data_AF-L9LU33-F1
#
_entry.id   AF-L9LU33-F1
#
_cell.length_a   1.000
_cell.length_b   1.000
_cell.length_c   1.000
_cell.angle_alpha   90.00
_cell.angle_beta   90.00
_cell.angle_gamma   90.00
#
_symmetry.space_group_name_H-M   'P 1'
#
loop_
_entity.id
_entity.type
_entity.pdbx_description
1 polymer ?
#
loop_
_entity_poly.entity_id
_entity_poly.type
_entity_poly.pdbx_seq_one_letter_code
_entity_poly.pdbx_strand_id
1 'polypeptide(L)'
;MLGGSNIYQYAPNPIEWIDPYGLQATKNTCKVSFGHKITRYVSKAEALAIKANNGLVPIIRSNGKPSAKAIWVNDGSDFNPGKEKTRVVITVTEKGRAILNKNVVNDEMLSGESTHPDGIMVKTNEPGAKGIGRNVVPEFTKEIENICIQTKDSDGKWK
;
A
#
# COMPACT_ATOMS: atom_id res chain seq x y z
N MET A 1 37.58 24.22 50.86
CA MET A 1 38.38 23.91 49.66
C MET A 1 37.55 23.01 48.76
N LEU A 2 37.54 23.33 47.48
CA LEU A 2 36.66 22.83 46.43
C LEU A 2 36.83 21.32 46.17
N GLY A 3 35.72 20.61 46.04
CA GLY A 3 35.67 19.27 45.44
C GLY A 3 34.45 19.24 44.52
N GLY A 4 34.66 19.65 43.26
CA GLY A 4 33.61 20.01 42.33
C GLY A 4 32.61 18.88 42.03
N SER A 5 31.34 19.27 41.83
CA SER A 5 30.35 18.41 41.18
C SER A 5 30.92 17.91 39.86
N ASN A 6 31.24 16.63 39.81
CA ASN A 6 31.79 16.02 38.62
C ASN A 6 30.67 15.95 37.58
N ILE A 7 30.65 16.90 36.66
CA ILE A 7 29.77 16.90 35.47
C ILE A 7 30.06 15.73 34.51
N TYR A 8 31.18 15.02 34.72
CA TYR A 8 31.51 13.77 34.04
C TYR A 8 31.22 12.53 34.90
N GLN A 9 30.36 12.66 35.93
CA GLN A 9 29.91 11.51 36.70
C GLN A 9 29.16 10.57 35.76
N TYR A 10 29.81 9.44 35.47
CA TYR A 10 29.24 8.35 34.70
C TYR A 10 27.92 7.91 35.33
N ALA A 11 26.87 7.73 34.51
CA ALA A 11 25.59 7.24 34.99
C ALA A 11 25.81 5.88 35.71
N PRO A 12 25.34 5.71 36.95
CA PRO A 12 25.48 4.45 37.65
C PRO A 12 24.63 3.40 36.91
N ASN A 13 25.34 2.49 36.23
CA ASN A 13 24.89 1.39 35.36
C ASN A 13 24.72 1.71 33.86
N PRO A 14 25.79 1.62 33.05
CA PRO A 14 25.73 1.72 31.59
C PRO A 14 25.51 0.33 30.93
N ILE A 15 24.73 -0.56 31.55
CA ILE A 15 24.52 -1.92 31.02
C ILE A 15 23.38 -1.94 29.99
N GLU A 16 22.60 -0.88 29.88
CA GLU A 16 21.60 -0.75 28.83
C GLU A 16 22.25 -0.26 27.53
N TRP A 17 21.90 -0.93 26.43
CA TRP A 17 22.34 -0.56 25.09
C TRP A 17 21.81 0.85 24.75
N ILE A 18 22.71 1.82 24.68
CA ILE A 18 22.40 3.17 24.17
C ILE A 18 22.36 3.08 22.64
N ASP A 19 21.19 3.30 22.04
CA ASP A 19 21.01 3.48 20.59
C ASP A 19 21.58 4.85 20.18
N PRO A 20 22.79 4.94 19.62
CA PRO A 20 23.46 6.22 19.38
C PRO A 20 22.84 6.98 18.20
N TYR A 21 22.04 6.31 17.38
CA TYR A 21 21.50 6.86 16.13
C TYR A 21 20.02 7.19 16.22
N GLY A 22 19.34 6.85 17.34
CA GLY A 22 17.90 7.07 17.49
C GLY A 22 17.09 6.39 16.37
N LEU A 23 17.59 5.27 15.85
CA LEU A 23 16.95 4.50 14.78
C LEU A 23 15.81 3.62 15.30
N GLN A 24 15.36 3.88 16.53
CA GLN A 24 14.17 3.28 17.11
C GLN A 24 13.03 3.34 16.08
N ALA A 25 12.69 2.16 15.55
CA ALA A 25 11.75 2.02 14.45
C ALA A 25 10.44 2.71 14.85
N THR A 26 10.15 3.82 14.19
CA THR A 26 8.87 4.49 14.29
C THR A 26 7.81 3.45 13.96
N LYS A 27 7.00 3.09 14.97
CA LYS A 27 6.08 1.93 14.94
C LYS A 27 5.02 1.98 13.83
N ASN A 28 4.94 3.11 13.10
CA ASN A 28 3.91 3.42 12.14
C ASN A 28 4.42 3.53 10.70
N THR A 29 5.72 3.33 10.46
CA THR A 29 6.29 3.54 9.12
C THR A 29 6.23 2.24 8.33
N CYS A 30 5.70 2.30 7.11
CA CYS A 30 5.80 1.19 6.16
C CYS A 30 7.25 0.71 6.11
N LYS A 31 7.48 -0.54 6.51
CA LYS A 31 8.82 -1.12 6.44
C LYS A 31 9.33 -1.00 5.01
N VAL A 32 10.62 -0.70 4.88
CA VAL A 32 11.29 -0.71 3.58
C VAL A 32 11.34 -2.17 3.12
N SER A 33 10.35 -2.59 2.35
CA SER A 33 10.34 -3.88 1.67
C SER A 33 11.01 -3.74 0.30
N PHE A 34 11.82 -4.76 -0.07
CA PHE A 34 12.60 -4.83 -1.31
C PHE A 34 11.80 -5.33 -2.53
N GLY A 35 10.47 -5.47 -2.43
CA GLY A 35 9.61 -5.89 -3.55
C GLY A 35 9.03 -4.74 -4.36
N HIS A 36 8.32 -5.09 -5.44
CA HIS A 36 7.64 -4.11 -6.30
C HIS A 36 6.46 -3.49 -5.55
N LYS A 37 6.33 -2.17 -5.58
CA LYS A 37 5.32 -1.45 -4.80
C LYS A 37 4.22 -0.92 -5.71
N ILE A 38 2.98 -1.21 -5.34
CA ILE A 38 1.80 -0.59 -5.90
C ILE A 38 1.04 0.18 -4.83
N THR A 39 0.28 1.18 -5.23
CA THR A 39 -0.46 2.06 -4.33
C THR A 39 -1.94 2.06 -4.68
N ARG A 40 -2.82 2.02 -3.68
CA ARG A 40 -4.26 2.22 -3.87
C ARG A 40 -4.76 3.29 -2.92
N TYR A 41 -5.40 4.32 -3.45
CA TYR A 41 -6.09 5.34 -2.68
C TYR A 41 -7.48 4.85 -2.29
N VAL A 42 -7.79 4.87 -0.99
CA VAL A 42 -9.02 4.27 -0.45
C VAL A 42 -9.50 5.01 0.79
N SER A 43 -10.74 4.75 1.20
CA SER A 43 -11.24 5.16 2.50
C SER A 43 -10.50 4.45 3.65
N LYS A 44 -10.52 5.04 4.85
CA LYS A 44 -9.92 4.43 6.06
C LYS A 44 -10.51 3.05 6.37
N ALA A 45 -11.82 2.87 6.18
CA ALA A 45 -12.50 1.60 6.42
C ALA A 45 -12.04 0.51 5.44
N GLU A 46 -11.93 0.85 4.15
CA GLU A 46 -11.45 -0.07 3.12
C GLU A 46 -9.96 -0.43 3.32
N ALA A 47 -9.11 0.52 3.73
CA ALA A 47 -7.72 0.25 4.07
C ALA A 47 -7.58 -0.79 5.19
N LEU A 48 -8.39 -0.64 6.26
CA LEU A 48 -8.42 -1.60 7.37
C LEU A 48 -8.92 -2.98 6.91
N ALA A 49 -9.94 -3.02 6.05
CA ALA A 49 -10.43 -4.27 5.49
C ALA A 49 -9.38 -4.97 4.62
N ILE A 50 -8.64 -4.25 3.78
CA ILE A 50 -7.54 -4.79 2.96
C ILE A 50 -6.44 -5.39 3.84
N LYS A 51 -6.06 -4.68 4.90
CA LYS A 51 -5.06 -5.17 5.86
C LYS A 51 -5.56 -6.38 6.64
N ALA A 52 -6.81 -6.38 7.08
CA ALA A 52 -7.40 -7.50 7.82
C ALA A 52 -7.54 -8.78 6.98
N ASN A 53 -7.84 -8.63 5.68
CA ASN A 53 -7.97 -9.76 4.74
C ASN A 53 -6.63 -10.19 4.12
N ASN A 54 -5.54 -9.47 4.42
CA ASN A 54 -4.24 -9.62 3.77
C ASN A 54 -4.35 -9.65 2.23
N GLY A 55 -5.23 -8.81 1.67
CA GLY A 55 -5.61 -8.92 0.27
C GLY A 55 -6.54 -7.83 -0.22
N LEU A 56 -6.65 -7.72 -1.55
CA LEU A 56 -7.55 -6.75 -2.17
C LEU A 56 -9.01 -7.15 -1.91
N VAL A 57 -9.74 -6.28 -1.23
CA VAL A 57 -11.15 -6.52 -0.91
C VAL A 57 -12.03 -6.09 -2.09
N PRO A 58 -12.90 -6.97 -2.60
CA PRO A 58 -13.82 -6.60 -3.66
C PRO A 58 -14.88 -5.63 -3.13
N ILE A 59 -15.30 -4.68 -3.99
CA ILE A 59 -16.38 -3.75 -3.67
C ILE A 59 -17.67 -4.56 -3.46
N ILE A 60 -18.28 -4.51 -2.27
CA ILE A 60 -19.56 -5.16 -1.99
C ILE A 60 -20.70 -4.22 -2.38
N ARG A 61 -21.67 -4.71 -3.17
CA ARG A 61 -22.85 -3.94 -3.59
C ARG A 61 -23.91 -3.91 -2.48
N SER A 62 -24.89 -3.03 -2.61
CA SER A 62 -26.03 -2.92 -1.67
C SER A 62 -26.82 -4.22 -1.50
N ASN A 63 -26.78 -5.12 -2.48
CA ASN A 63 -27.40 -6.44 -2.42
C ASN A 63 -26.53 -7.52 -1.74
N GLY A 64 -25.44 -7.12 -1.07
CA GLY A 64 -24.51 -8.02 -0.37
C GLY A 64 -23.59 -8.84 -1.29
N LYS A 65 -23.71 -8.70 -2.62
CA LYS A 65 -22.87 -9.44 -3.57
C LYS A 65 -21.62 -8.65 -3.94
N PRO A 66 -20.46 -9.30 -4.13
CA PRO A 66 -19.27 -8.66 -4.68
C PRO A 66 -19.55 -8.06 -6.07
N SER A 67 -19.00 -6.90 -6.35
CA SER A 67 -19.05 -6.27 -7.65
C SER A 67 -18.13 -6.99 -8.64
N ALA A 68 -18.58 -7.10 -9.89
CA ALA A 68 -17.77 -7.57 -11.01
C ALA A 68 -16.76 -6.52 -11.52
N LYS A 69 -16.73 -5.33 -10.91
CA LYS A 69 -15.81 -4.25 -11.29
C LYS A 69 -14.37 -4.61 -10.95
N ALA A 70 -13.46 -4.13 -11.78
CA ALA A 70 -12.03 -4.25 -11.56
C ALA A 70 -11.62 -3.50 -10.28
N ILE A 71 -10.53 -3.96 -9.67
CA ILE A 71 -9.89 -3.26 -8.55
C ILE A 71 -8.72 -2.45 -9.12
N TRP A 72 -8.86 -1.13 -9.12
CA TRP A 72 -7.85 -0.21 -9.63
C TRP A 72 -6.71 0.02 -8.65
N VAL A 73 -5.47 -0.12 -9.11
CA VAL A 73 -4.25 0.16 -8.35
C VAL A 73 -3.32 1.02 -9.19
N ASN A 74 -2.48 1.81 -8.54
CA ASN A 74 -1.46 2.60 -9.20
C ASN A 74 -0.12 1.88 -9.13
N ASP A 75 0.50 1.73 -10.28
CA ASP A 75 1.83 1.20 -10.47
C ASP A 75 2.76 2.34 -10.91
N GLY A 76 3.55 2.87 -9.97
CA GLY A 76 4.48 3.97 -10.22
C GLY A 76 3.86 5.38 -10.37
N SER A 77 2.54 5.54 -10.22
CA SER A 77 1.87 6.85 -10.26
C SER A 77 1.17 7.22 -8.95
N ASP A 78 1.00 8.52 -8.72
CA ASP A 78 0.26 9.09 -7.57
C ASP A 78 -1.13 9.60 -7.99
N PHE A 79 -1.75 8.97 -8.99
CA PHE A 79 -3.07 9.37 -9.49
C PHE A 79 -4.15 9.18 -8.42
N ASN A 80 -4.64 10.28 -7.85
CA ASN A 80 -5.62 10.30 -6.75
C ASN A 80 -6.73 11.33 -7.03
N PRO A 81 -7.64 11.04 -8.00
CA PRO A 81 -8.70 11.98 -8.38
C PRO A 81 -9.70 12.22 -7.24
N GLY A 82 -9.93 11.21 -6.39
CA GLY A 82 -10.79 11.30 -5.21
C GLY A 82 -10.20 12.11 -4.06
N LYS A 83 -8.94 12.55 -4.16
CA LYS A 83 -8.21 13.29 -3.11
C LYS A 83 -8.23 12.56 -1.75
N GLU A 84 -8.19 11.24 -1.78
CA GLU A 84 -8.19 10.41 -0.58
C GLU A 84 -6.99 10.75 0.30
N LYS A 85 -7.23 10.83 1.61
CA LYS A 85 -6.19 11.07 2.62
C LYS A 85 -5.57 9.78 3.15
N THR A 86 -6.09 8.64 2.74
CA THR A 86 -5.57 7.32 3.09
C THR A 86 -5.17 6.59 1.82
N ARG A 87 -4.02 5.90 1.86
CA ARG A 87 -3.58 5.01 0.80
C ARG A 87 -3.05 3.72 1.38
N VAL A 88 -3.14 2.66 0.61
CA VAL A 88 -2.52 1.37 0.91
C VAL A 88 -1.35 1.18 -0.04
N VAL A 89 -0.17 0.99 0.51
CA VAL A 89 1.03 0.60 -0.23
C VAL A 89 1.18 -0.91 -0.09
N ILE A 90 1.12 -1.61 -1.21
CA ILE A 90 1.18 -3.07 -1.27
C ILE A 90 2.51 -3.44 -1.92
N THR A 91 3.28 -4.27 -1.24
CA THR A 91 4.48 -4.90 -1.81
C THR A 91 4.10 -6.25 -2.37
N VAL A 92 4.48 -6.51 -3.61
CA VAL A 92 4.22 -7.76 -4.32
C VAL A 92 5.52 -8.41 -4.80
N THR A 93 5.45 -9.73 -4.98
CA THR A 93 6.53 -10.51 -5.59
C THR A 93 6.74 -10.12 -7.06
N GLU A 94 7.84 -10.57 -7.67
CA GLU A 94 8.05 -10.46 -9.12
C GLU A 94 6.95 -11.14 -9.94
N LYS A 95 6.34 -12.23 -9.44
CA LYS A 95 5.19 -12.87 -10.08
C LYS A 95 3.96 -11.98 -10.02
N GLY A 96 3.69 -11.35 -8.87
CA GLY A 96 2.64 -10.35 -8.73
C GLY A 96 2.83 -9.19 -9.72
N ARG A 97 4.06 -8.71 -9.88
CA ARG A 97 4.40 -7.70 -10.90
C ARG A 97 4.17 -8.21 -12.33
N ALA A 98 4.51 -9.46 -12.61
CA ALA A 98 4.27 -10.08 -13.92
C ALA A 98 2.77 -10.18 -14.23
N ILE A 99 1.94 -10.55 -13.24
CA ILE A 99 0.47 -10.56 -13.39
C ILE A 99 -0.03 -9.18 -13.82
N LEU A 100 0.44 -8.10 -13.19
CA LEU A 100 0.08 -6.71 -13.53
C LEU A 100 0.51 -6.24 -14.93
N ASN A 101 1.36 -7.00 -15.61
CA ASN A 101 1.84 -6.68 -16.96
C ASN A 101 1.37 -7.69 -18.02
N LYS A 102 0.60 -8.70 -17.61
CA LYS A 102 0.10 -9.75 -18.50
C LYS A 102 -1.30 -9.41 -18.98
N ASN A 103 -1.59 -9.71 -20.26
CA ASN A 103 -2.91 -9.54 -20.87
C ASN A 103 -3.49 -8.13 -20.64
N VAL A 104 -2.64 -7.12 -20.79
CA VAL A 104 -3.02 -5.73 -20.58
C VAL A 104 -3.85 -5.25 -21.76
N VAL A 105 -5.11 -4.91 -21.48
CA VAL A 105 -6.04 -4.30 -22.45
C VAL A 105 -6.23 -2.82 -22.11
N ASN A 106 -6.36 -1.99 -23.14
CA ASN A 106 -6.68 -0.58 -22.95
C ASN A 106 -8.18 -0.42 -22.70
N ASP A 107 -8.56 0.38 -21.70
CA ASP A 107 -9.95 0.67 -21.29
C ASP A 107 -10.79 1.22 -22.46
N GLU A 108 -10.17 1.92 -23.41
CA GLU A 108 -10.83 2.41 -24.63
C GLU A 108 -11.42 1.30 -25.52
N MET A 109 -10.91 0.07 -25.39
CA MET A 109 -11.41 -1.10 -26.11
C MET A 109 -12.46 -1.89 -25.32
N LEU A 110 -12.86 -1.41 -24.13
CA LEU A 110 -13.78 -2.13 -23.24
C LEU A 110 -15.16 -1.46 -23.25
N SER A 111 -16.21 -2.25 -23.48
CA SER A 111 -17.61 -1.81 -23.33
C SER A 111 -18.06 -1.68 -21.86
N GLY A 112 -17.09 -1.68 -20.93
CA GLY A 112 -17.26 -1.54 -19.49
C GLY A 112 -16.31 -2.45 -18.69
N GLU A 113 -15.83 -1.99 -17.54
CA GLU A 113 -14.86 -2.69 -16.67
C GLU A 113 -15.25 -4.14 -16.30
N SER A 114 -16.55 -4.45 -16.28
CA SER A 114 -17.06 -5.78 -15.92
C SER A 114 -16.95 -6.81 -17.06
N THR A 115 -16.55 -6.38 -18.25
CA THR A 115 -16.46 -7.25 -19.45
C THR A 115 -15.11 -7.99 -19.54
N HIS A 116 -14.13 -7.62 -18.71
CA HIS A 116 -12.80 -8.20 -18.71
C HIS A 116 -12.39 -8.75 -17.33
N PRO A 117 -13.13 -9.72 -16.76
CA PRO A 117 -12.88 -10.23 -15.41
C PRO A 117 -11.55 -10.98 -15.28
N ASP A 118 -10.98 -11.47 -16.37
CA ASP A 118 -9.75 -12.30 -16.41
C ASP A 118 -8.49 -11.52 -16.83
N GLY A 119 -8.60 -10.20 -17.07
CA GLY A 119 -7.52 -9.38 -17.62
C GLY A 119 -7.01 -8.30 -16.67
N ILE A 120 -5.95 -7.63 -17.12
CA ILE A 120 -5.49 -6.36 -16.54
C ILE A 120 -5.87 -5.24 -17.50
N MET A 121 -6.42 -4.15 -16.96
CA MET A 121 -6.86 -3.00 -17.73
C MET A 121 -5.93 -1.82 -17.46
N VAL A 122 -5.63 -1.03 -18.46
CA VAL A 122 -4.95 0.26 -18.30
C VAL A 122 -5.78 1.35 -18.95
N LYS A 123 -5.79 2.53 -18.35
CA LYS A 123 -6.45 3.70 -18.92
C LYS A 123 -5.42 4.59 -19.60
N THR A 124 -5.70 5.00 -20.83
CA THR A 124 -4.84 5.94 -21.56
C THR A 124 -4.67 7.28 -20.85
N ASN A 125 -5.72 7.76 -20.16
CA ASN A 125 -5.76 9.07 -19.52
C ASN A 125 -5.39 9.06 -18.02
N GLU A 126 -5.14 7.89 -17.42
CA GLU A 126 -4.75 7.74 -16.01
C GLU A 126 -3.41 6.99 -15.94
N PRO A 127 -2.26 7.68 -16.10
CA PRO A 127 -0.96 7.02 -16.20
C PRO A 127 -0.66 6.20 -14.95
N GLY A 128 -0.19 4.96 -15.15
CA GLY A 128 0.13 4.02 -14.07
C GLY A 128 -1.08 3.37 -13.41
N ALA A 129 -2.32 3.75 -13.74
CA ALA A 129 -3.51 3.07 -13.22
C ALA A 129 -3.71 1.72 -13.92
N LYS A 130 -3.79 0.66 -13.11
CA LYS A 130 -4.00 -0.72 -13.53
C LYS A 130 -5.25 -1.29 -12.86
N GLY A 131 -6.24 -1.68 -13.66
CA GLY A 131 -7.46 -2.34 -13.23
C GLY A 131 -7.24 -3.85 -13.18
N ILE A 132 -7.29 -4.45 -12.00
CA ILE A 132 -7.18 -5.90 -11.84
C ILE A 132 -8.56 -6.51 -11.99
N GLY A 133 -8.76 -7.34 -13.02
CA GLY A 133 -10.00 -8.08 -13.25
C GLY A 133 -10.36 -8.98 -12.06
N ARG A 134 -11.67 -9.15 -11.80
CA ARG A 134 -12.18 -9.81 -10.59
C ARG A 134 -11.67 -11.25 -10.40
N ASN A 135 -11.48 -12.00 -11.48
CA ASN A 135 -11.01 -13.38 -11.45
C ASN A 135 -9.50 -13.49 -11.25
N VAL A 136 -8.76 -12.40 -11.52
CA VAL A 136 -7.31 -12.30 -11.28
C VAL A 136 -7.02 -11.94 -9.81
N VAL A 137 -7.93 -11.22 -9.14
CA VAL A 137 -7.74 -10.78 -7.73
C VAL A 137 -7.32 -11.90 -6.78
N PRO A 138 -7.93 -13.11 -6.77
CA PRO A 138 -7.53 -14.19 -5.88
C PRO A 138 -6.11 -14.71 -6.14
N GLU A 139 -5.68 -14.77 -7.40
CA GLU A 139 -4.32 -15.17 -7.77
C GLU A 139 -3.32 -14.08 -7.37
N PHE A 140 -3.60 -12.83 -7.72
CA PHE A 140 -2.78 -11.68 -7.36
C PHE A 140 -2.59 -11.53 -5.85
N THR A 141 -3.65 -11.78 -5.06
CA THR A 141 -3.61 -11.67 -3.60
C THR A 141 -2.59 -12.64 -2.97
N LYS A 142 -2.34 -13.80 -3.57
CA LYS A 142 -1.32 -14.75 -3.10
C LYS A 142 0.11 -14.23 -3.24
N GLU A 143 0.32 -13.27 -4.13
CA GLU A 143 1.61 -12.67 -4.43
C GLU A 143 1.86 -11.38 -3.63
N ILE A 144 0.99 -11.06 -2.67
CA ILE A 144 1.17 -9.92 -1.76
C ILE A 144 2.07 -10.32 -0.59
N GLU A 145 3.21 -9.64 -0.46
CA GLU A 145 4.18 -9.85 0.62
C GLU A 145 3.94 -8.93 1.81
N ASN A 146 3.49 -7.70 1.52
CA ASN A 146 3.28 -6.70 2.57
C ASN A 146 2.14 -5.74 2.21
N ILE A 147 1.36 -5.37 3.24
CA ILE A 147 0.34 -4.34 3.15
C ILE A 147 0.64 -3.29 4.21
N CYS A 148 0.89 -2.08 3.77
CA CYS A 148 1.06 -0.93 4.63
C CYS A 148 -0.02 0.11 4.37
N ILE A 149 -0.67 0.59 5.43
CA ILE A 149 -1.62 1.69 5.35
C ILE A 149 -0.87 2.97 5.67
N GLN A 150 -1.02 3.98 4.82
CA GLN A 150 -0.51 5.31 5.04
C GLN A 150 -1.62 6.35 5.09
N THR A 151 -1.46 7.35 5.95
CA THR A 151 -2.36 8.50 6.03
C THR A 151 -1.59 9.80 5.84
N LYS A 152 -2.23 10.79 5.21
CA LYS A 152 -1.67 12.14 5.12
C LYS A 152 -1.72 12.82 6.48
N ASP A 153 -0.59 13.37 6.92
CA ASP A 153 -0.51 14.26 8.07
C ASP A 153 -0.98 15.69 7.73
N SER A 154 -0.91 16.60 8.71
CA SER A 154 -1.24 18.01 8.56
C SER A 154 -0.40 18.71 7.49
N ASP A 155 0.82 18.23 7.27
CA ASP A 155 1.79 18.81 6.33
C ASP A 155 1.65 18.19 4.93
N GLY A 156 0.67 17.29 4.75
CA GLY A 156 0.40 16.59 3.49
C GLY A 156 1.36 15.45 3.18
N LYS A 157 2.24 15.08 4.13
CA LYS A 157 3.19 13.96 3.98
C LYS A 157 2.52 12.65 4.35
N TRP A 158 2.89 11.59 3.65
CA TRP A 158 2.41 10.23 3.93
C TRP A 158 3.17 9.64 5.13
N LYS A 159 2.43 9.15 6.11
CA LYS A 159 2.92 8.40 7.26
C LYS A 159 2.40 6.99 7.18
#